data_AF-A0A2K3LTI4-F1
#
_entry.id   AF-A0A2K3LTI4-F1
#
_cell.length_a   1.000
_cell.length_b   1.000
_cell.length_c   1.000
_cell.angle_alpha   90.00
_cell.angle_beta   90.00
_cell.angle_gamma   90.00
#
_symmetry.space_group_name_H-M   'P 1'
#
loop_
_entity.id
_entity.type
_entity.pdbx_description
1 polymer ?
#
loop_
_entity_poly.entity_id
_entity_poly.type
_entity_poly.pdbx_seq_one_letter_code
_entity_poly.pdbx_strand_id
1 'polypeptide(L)'
;MSWEDEIVIRDVTNAGLVVSDRIGREVSSQLDLEESLEASRYASHPYSTHPREWPPLVEVANTWELPPVLIERYNAAGGEGTAFCGIFPEIRRAWASVDNSLFLWRFDKWDGQCPEYSGEEQAICAVGLAKSKPGVFVEAIQYLLVLATPVE
;
A
#
# COMPACT_ATOMS: atom_id res chain seq x y z
N MET A 1 35.12 37.71 -8.79
CA MET A 1 34.74 36.32 -9.07
C MET A 1 35.96 35.65 -9.67
N SER A 2 36.45 34.59 -9.05
CA SER A 2 37.67 33.91 -9.53
C SER A 2 37.35 33.20 -10.85
N TRP A 3 38.35 33.05 -11.73
CA TRP A 3 38.18 32.34 -13.01
C TRP A 3 37.66 30.91 -12.83
N GLU A 4 37.89 30.33 -11.65
CA GLU A 4 37.36 29.04 -11.22
C GLU A 4 35.82 29.06 -11.09
N ASP A 5 35.23 30.14 -10.56
CA ASP A 5 33.77 30.27 -10.46
C ASP A 5 33.10 30.28 -11.84
N GLU A 6 33.74 30.88 -12.85
CA GLU A 6 33.18 31.03 -14.19
C GLU A 6 33.22 29.70 -14.99
N ILE A 7 34.29 28.93 -14.82
CA ILE A 7 34.40 27.56 -15.37
C ILE A 7 33.34 26.67 -14.72
N VAL A 8 33.18 26.75 -13.40
CA VAL A 8 32.18 25.97 -12.65
C VAL A 8 30.75 26.33 -13.11
N ILE A 9 30.43 27.61 -13.29
CA ILE A 9 29.09 28.03 -13.76
C ILE A 9 28.80 27.51 -15.18
N ARG A 10 29.78 27.54 -16.07
CA ARG A 10 29.63 27.03 -17.44
C ARG A 10 29.37 25.52 -17.46
N ASP A 11 30.14 24.77 -16.68
CA ASP A 11 30.02 23.32 -16.63
C ASP A 11 28.69 22.88 -16.00
N VAL A 12 28.23 23.59 -14.96
CA VAL A 12 26.90 23.40 -14.36
C VAL A 12 25.78 23.70 -15.36
N THR A 13 25.91 24.79 -16.14
CA THR A 13 24.91 25.15 -17.16
C THR A 13 24.82 24.09 -18.26
N ASN A 14 25.96 23.60 -18.74
CA ASN A 14 26.02 22.55 -19.75
C ASN A 14 25.44 21.23 -19.22
N ALA A 15 25.76 20.85 -17.99
CA ALA A 15 25.17 19.68 -17.35
C ALA A 15 23.64 19.81 -17.22
N GLY A 16 23.14 20.99 -16.85
CA GLY A 16 21.71 21.28 -16.75
C GLY A 16 20.98 21.13 -18.09
N LEU A 17 21.58 21.57 -19.19
CA LEU A 17 21.05 21.37 -20.54
C LEU A 17 20.93 19.89 -20.91
N VAL A 18 21.98 19.10 -20.65
CA VAL A 18 22.00 17.67 -20.95
C VAL A 18 20.97 16.90 -20.10
N VAL A 19 20.87 17.21 -18.81
CA VAL A 19 19.88 16.60 -17.92
C VAL A 19 18.46 16.94 -18.37
N SER A 20 18.21 18.21 -18.73
CA SER A 20 16.88 18.65 -19.18
C SER A 20 16.48 18.01 -20.51
N ASP A 21 17.40 17.93 -21.47
CA ASP A 21 17.18 17.22 -22.75
C ASP A 21 16.90 15.73 -22.50
N ARG A 22 17.65 15.09 -21.59
CA ARG A 22 17.45 13.68 -21.28
C ARG A 22 16.10 13.41 -20.63
N ILE A 23 15.71 14.21 -19.64
CA ILE A 23 14.39 14.12 -18.99
C ILE A 23 13.28 14.33 -20.03
N GLY A 24 13.42 15.34 -20.88
CA GLY A 24 12.45 15.62 -21.95
C GLY A 24 12.26 14.43 -22.88
N ARG A 25 13.36 13.81 -23.33
CA ARG A 25 13.32 12.62 -24.19
C ARG A 25 12.73 11.41 -23.47
N GLU A 26 13.06 11.17 -22.21
CA GLU A 26 12.53 10.04 -21.44
C GLU A 26 11.01 10.16 -21.26
N VAL A 27 10.52 11.35 -20.87
CA VAL A 27 9.09 11.62 -20.73
C VAL A 27 8.36 11.42 -22.06
N SER A 28 8.91 11.90 -23.17
CA SER A 28 8.29 11.72 -24.49
C SER A 28 8.39 10.30 -25.05
N SER A 29 9.30 9.46 -24.52
CA SER A 29 9.50 8.08 -24.98
C SER A 29 8.59 7.07 -24.29
N GLN A 30 7.99 7.45 -23.15
CA GLN A 30 7.03 6.61 -22.45
C GLN A 30 5.66 6.75 -23.15
N LEU A 31 5.19 5.63 -23.70
CA LEU A 31 3.82 5.51 -24.19
C LEU A 31 2.85 5.68 -23.01
N ASP A 32 1.65 6.17 -23.30
CA ASP A 32 0.60 6.12 -22.29
C ASP A 32 0.20 4.66 -22.00
N LEU A 33 -0.46 4.45 -20.85
CA LEU A 33 -0.81 3.09 -20.41
C LEU A 33 -1.82 2.42 -21.35
N GLU A 34 -2.75 3.18 -21.92
CA GLU A 34 -3.78 2.67 -22.82
C GLU A 34 -3.15 2.21 -24.15
N GLU A 35 -2.30 3.04 -24.74
CA GLU A 35 -1.52 2.74 -25.94
C GLU A 35 -0.59 1.54 -25.72
N SER A 36 0.05 1.46 -24.55
CA SER A 36 0.89 0.32 -24.16
C SER A 36 0.09 -0.99 -24.08
N LEU A 37 -1.12 -0.93 -23.52
CA LEU A 37 -2.02 -2.08 -23.44
C LEU A 37 -2.54 -2.47 -24.83
N GLU A 38 -2.84 -1.50 -25.69
CA GLU A 38 -3.31 -1.76 -27.05
C GLU A 38 -2.24 -2.44 -27.90
N ALA A 39 -0.98 -2.03 -27.79
CA ALA A 39 0.16 -2.68 -28.43
C ALA A 39 0.31 -4.16 -28.01
N SER A 40 -0.02 -4.47 -26.75
CA SER A 40 0.06 -5.84 -26.22
C SER A 40 -1.02 -6.78 -26.79
N ARG A 41 -2.15 -6.26 -27.28
CA ARG A 41 -3.26 -7.06 -27.84
C ARG A 41 -2.87 -7.82 -29.11
N TYR A 42 -1.88 -7.30 -29.84
CA TYR A 42 -1.37 -7.91 -31.06
C TYR A 42 -0.17 -8.84 -30.80
N ALA A 43 0.26 -9.00 -29.54
CA ALA A 43 1.31 -9.93 -29.18
C ALA A 43 0.78 -11.38 -29.28
N SER A 44 1.47 -12.20 -30.08
CA SER A 44 1.12 -13.63 -30.23
C SER A 44 1.34 -14.46 -28.95
N HIS A 45 2.10 -13.92 -27.99
CA HIS A 45 2.43 -14.54 -26.72
C HIS A 45 2.45 -13.49 -25.59
N PRO A 46 1.27 -13.05 -25.10
CA PRO A 46 1.18 -12.01 -24.06
C PRO A 46 1.71 -12.47 -22.69
N TYR A 47 1.96 -13.77 -22.52
CA TYR A 47 2.57 -14.34 -21.33
C TYR A 47 3.85 -15.07 -21.74
N SER A 48 4.99 -14.54 -21.31
CA SER A 48 6.28 -15.20 -21.40
C SER A 48 6.74 -15.54 -19.98
N THR A 49 7.29 -16.73 -19.79
CA THR A 49 7.95 -17.06 -18.52
C THR A 49 9.15 -16.14 -18.34
N HIS A 50 9.20 -15.42 -17.22
CA HIS A 50 10.31 -14.52 -16.92
C HIS A 50 11.66 -15.23 -17.12
N PRO A 51 12.61 -14.66 -17.87
CA PRO A 51 13.91 -15.29 -18.09
C PRO A 51 14.58 -15.63 -16.76
N ARG A 52 15.04 -16.88 -16.60
CA ARG A 52 15.70 -17.34 -15.36
C ARG A 52 16.99 -16.58 -15.04
N GLU A 53 17.62 -16.01 -16.06
CA GLU A 53 18.87 -15.25 -15.93
C GLU A 53 18.65 -13.80 -15.46
N TRP A 54 17.40 -13.33 -15.47
CA TRP A 54 17.06 -11.98 -15.04
C TRP A 54 16.62 -11.99 -13.58
N PRO A 55 16.93 -10.93 -12.80
CA PRO A 55 16.39 -10.77 -11.46
C PRO A 55 14.86 -10.84 -11.49
N PRO A 56 14.22 -11.50 -10.52
CA PRO A 56 12.76 -11.60 -10.49
C PRO A 56 12.13 -10.20 -10.43
N LEU A 57 10.99 -10.05 -11.11
CA LEU A 57 10.21 -8.80 -11.11
C LEU A 57 9.75 -8.38 -9.71
N VAL A 58 9.50 -9.36 -8.84
CA VAL A 58 9.04 -9.15 -7.45
C VAL A 58 9.74 -10.16 -6.56
N GLU A 59 10.29 -9.67 -5.44
CA GLU A 59 10.86 -10.50 -4.38
C GLU A 59 10.06 -10.31 -3.09
N VAL A 60 9.81 -11.42 -2.38
CA VAL A 60 9.21 -11.36 -1.05
C VAL A 60 10.28 -10.85 -0.08
N ALA A 61 10.18 -9.58 0.30
CA ALA A 61 11.13 -8.96 1.21
C ALA A 61 11.00 -9.50 2.64
N ASN A 62 9.77 -9.68 3.13
CA ASN A 62 9.49 -10.14 4.49
C ASN A 62 8.20 -10.95 4.55
N THR A 63 8.13 -11.87 5.51
CA THR A 63 6.92 -12.63 5.87
C THR A 63 6.67 -12.45 7.36
N TRP A 64 5.42 -12.20 7.73
CA TRP A 64 5.01 -11.98 9.11
C TRP A 64 3.90 -12.94 9.49
N GLU A 65 4.01 -13.54 10.68
CA GLU A 65 2.96 -14.35 11.27
C GLU A 65 1.82 -13.49 11.81
N LEU A 66 0.62 -14.06 11.88
CA LEU A 66 -0.52 -13.38 12.49
C LEU A 66 -0.33 -13.21 14.01
N PRO A 67 -0.86 -12.13 14.61
CA PRO A 67 -0.82 -11.94 16.06
C PRO A 67 -1.41 -13.12 16.84
N PRO A 68 -0.75 -13.63 17.89
CA PRO A 68 -1.25 -14.78 18.65
C PRO A 68 -2.67 -14.57 19.22
N VAL A 69 -2.98 -13.36 19.71
CA VAL A 69 -4.30 -13.01 20.25
C VAL A 69 -5.43 -13.21 19.23
N LEU A 70 -5.16 -12.91 17.96
CA LEU A 70 -6.11 -13.12 16.87
C LEU A 70 -6.33 -14.63 16.62
N ILE A 71 -5.24 -15.39 16.60
CA ILE A 71 -5.28 -16.86 16.40
C ILE A 71 -6.07 -17.52 17.54
N GLU A 72 -5.79 -17.12 18.78
CA GLU A 72 -6.49 -17.61 19.97
C GLU A 72 -7.99 -17.28 19.90
N ARG A 73 -8.36 -16.05 19.53
CA ARG A 73 -9.76 -15.64 19.39
C ARG A 73 -10.49 -16.45 18.31
N TYR A 74 -9.86 -16.64 17.16
CA TYR A 74 -10.41 -17.41 16.05
C TYR A 74 -10.62 -18.88 16.43
N ASN A 75 -9.64 -19.50 17.10
CA ASN A 75 -9.76 -20.87 17.58
C ASN A 75 -10.82 -21.00 18.67
N ALA A 76 -10.96 -20.01 19.57
CA ALA A 76 -11.98 -20.00 20.61
C ALA A 76 -13.40 -19.91 20.05
N ALA A 77 -13.58 -19.29 18.88
CA ALA A 77 -14.83 -19.30 18.11
C ALA A 77 -15.10 -20.64 17.39
N GLY A 78 -14.32 -21.69 17.68
CA GLY A 78 -14.46 -23.00 17.06
C GLY A 78 -13.92 -23.08 15.62
N GLY A 79 -13.24 -22.04 15.12
CA GLY A 79 -12.74 -21.98 13.73
C GLY A 79 -13.85 -21.86 12.67
N GLU A 80 -15.11 -21.72 13.09
CA GLU A 80 -16.28 -21.59 12.21
C GLU A 80 -16.89 -20.17 12.25
N GLY A 81 -16.32 -19.27 13.06
CA GLY A 81 -16.73 -17.87 13.14
C GLY A 81 -16.51 -17.12 11.83
N THR A 82 -17.31 -16.08 11.60
CA THR A 82 -17.16 -15.23 10.41
C THR A 82 -15.89 -14.40 10.58
N ALA A 83 -14.87 -14.65 9.74
CA ALA A 83 -13.60 -13.96 9.81
C ALA A 83 -13.24 -13.27 8.50
N PHE A 84 -12.85 -12.00 8.60
CA PHE A 84 -12.36 -11.21 7.48
C PHE A 84 -11.00 -10.62 7.83
N CYS A 85 -10.21 -10.26 6.83
CA CYS A 85 -8.94 -9.55 7.04
C CYS A 85 -8.61 -8.64 5.87
N GLY A 86 -7.71 -7.70 6.11
CA GLY A 86 -7.25 -6.78 5.09
C GLY A 86 -6.12 -5.89 5.59
N ILE A 87 -5.74 -4.94 4.74
CA ILE A 87 -4.69 -3.96 5.02
C ILE A 87 -5.19 -2.55 4.78
N PHE A 88 -4.67 -1.63 5.58
CA PHE A 88 -4.83 -0.18 5.46
C PHE A 88 -3.45 0.46 5.28
N PRO A 89 -2.93 0.50 4.04
CA PRO A 89 -1.59 1.00 3.74
C PRO A 89 -1.38 2.45 4.20
N GLU A 90 -2.41 3.29 4.13
CA GLU A 90 -2.38 4.71 4.47
C GLU A 90 -1.95 4.94 5.92
N ILE A 91 -2.33 4.03 6.82
CA ILE A 91 -1.98 4.08 8.24
C ILE A 91 -1.00 2.97 8.65
N ARG A 92 -0.48 2.20 7.69
CA ARG A 92 0.45 1.07 7.87
C ARG A 92 -0.06 0.02 8.85
N ARG A 93 -1.37 -0.28 8.80
CA ARG A 93 -2.00 -1.28 9.68
C ARG A 93 -2.65 -2.40 8.90
N ALA A 94 -2.57 -3.60 9.43
CA ALA A 94 -3.37 -4.74 9.01
C ALA A 94 -4.50 -4.92 10.01
N TRP A 95 -5.61 -5.50 9.56
CA TRP A 95 -6.77 -5.75 10.37
C TRP A 95 -7.33 -7.14 10.13
N ALA A 96 -8.01 -7.67 11.13
CA ALA A 96 -8.81 -8.88 11.02
C ALA A 96 -10.02 -8.77 11.93
N SER A 97 -11.17 -9.26 11.49
CA SER A 97 -12.35 -9.43 12.34
C SER A 97 -12.60 -10.93 12.59
N VAL A 98 -13.12 -11.24 13.77
CA VAL A 98 -13.65 -12.55 14.13
C VAL A 98 -14.98 -12.30 14.81
N ASP A 99 -16.07 -12.68 14.15
CA ASP A 99 -17.44 -12.34 14.51
C ASP A 99 -17.58 -10.83 14.77
N ASN A 100 -17.84 -10.43 16.01
CA ASN A 100 -18.06 -9.04 16.41
C ASN A 100 -16.79 -8.31 16.90
N SER A 101 -15.63 -8.99 16.87
CA SER A 101 -14.37 -8.48 17.41
C SER A 101 -13.44 -8.06 16.26
N LEU A 102 -12.83 -6.89 16.36
CA LEU A 102 -11.85 -6.38 15.40
C LEU A 102 -10.46 -6.29 16.05
N PHE A 103 -9.45 -6.75 15.31
CA PHE A 103 -8.05 -6.67 15.64
C PHE A 103 -7.32 -5.75 14.67
N LEU A 104 -6.41 -4.91 15.17
CA LEU A 104 -5.67 -3.97 14.34
C LEU A 104 -4.21 -3.87 14.78
N TRP A 105 -3.26 -4.18 13.90
CA TRP A 105 -1.82 -4.17 14.23
C TRP A 105 -0.99 -3.54 13.11
N ARG A 106 0.27 -3.22 13.40
CA ARG A 106 1.20 -2.72 12.39
C ARG A 106 1.79 -3.87 11.59
N PHE A 107 1.71 -3.80 10.26
CA PHE A 107 2.35 -4.78 9.38
C PHE A 107 3.77 -4.38 8.98
N ASP A 108 4.14 -3.10 9.14
CA ASP A 108 5.44 -2.58 8.71
C ASP A 108 6.53 -2.79 9.77
N LYS A 109 6.15 -2.69 11.04
CA LYS A 109 7.02 -2.88 12.21
C LYS A 109 6.20 -3.50 13.33
N TRP A 110 6.48 -4.75 13.67
CA TRP A 110 5.87 -5.39 14.81
C TRP A 110 6.30 -4.70 16.11
N ASP A 111 5.34 -4.11 16.82
CA ASP A 111 5.52 -3.44 18.11
C ASP A 111 4.97 -4.27 19.28
N GLY A 112 4.57 -5.52 19.01
CA GLY A 112 3.94 -6.40 20.01
C GLY A 112 2.49 -6.04 20.31
N GLN A 113 1.90 -5.05 19.62
CA GLN A 113 0.55 -4.59 19.90
C GLN A 113 -0.43 -5.08 18.83
N CYS A 114 -1.51 -5.69 19.30
CA CYS A 114 -2.67 -6.03 18.50
C CYS A 114 -3.93 -5.73 19.33
N PRO A 115 -4.32 -4.45 19.48
CA PRO A 115 -5.52 -4.07 20.18
C PRO A 115 -6.76 -4.75 19.58
N GLU A 116 -7.62 -5.22 20.47
CA GLU A 116 -8.96 -5.73 20.17
C GLU A 116 -9.99 -4.63 20.43
N TYR A 117 -10.94 -4.50 19.51
CA TYR A 117 -12.18 -3.77 19.69
C TYR A 117 -13.34 -4.78 19.69
N SER A 118 -14.18 -4.73 20.71
CA SER A 118 -15.30 -5.66 20.90
C SER A 118 -16.58 -4.91 21.29
N GLY A 119 -16.88 -3.81 20.59
CA GLY A 119 -18.03 -2.96 20.88
C GLY A 119 -19.33 -3.40 20.21
N GLU A 120 -19.25 -4.23 19.17
CA GLU A 120 -20.42 -4.64 18.39
C GLU A 120 -21.14 -5.84 19.04
N GLU A 121 -22.47 -5.85 18.99
CA GLU A 121 -23.26 -7.02 19.37
C GLU A 121 -23.33 -8.07 18.25
N GLN A 122 -23.25 -7.61 17.00
CA GLN A 122 -23.38 -8.44 15.80
C GLN A 122 -22.04 -8.65 15.10
N ALA A 123 -21.99 -9.67 14.25
CA ALA A 123 -20.80 -9.94 13.46
C ALA A 123 -20.46 -8.78 12.52
N ILE A 124 -19.19 -8.40 12.47
CA ILE A 124 -18.65 -7.40 11.56
C ILE A 124 -18.62 -8.01 10.15
N CYS A 125 -19.38 -7.41 9.24
CA CYS A 125 -19.47 -7.83 7.83
C CYS A 125 -18.48 -7.09 6.92
N ALA A 126 -18.11 -5.86 7.27
CA ALA A 126 -17.12 -5.09 6.53
C ALA A 126 -16.37 -4.10 7.42
N VAL A 127 -15.12 -3.82 7.05
CA VAL A 127 -14.25 -2.84 7.71
C VAL A 127 -13.66 -1.95 6.63
N GLY A 128 -13.79 -0.63 6.81
CA GLY A 128 -13.29 0.36 5.85
C GLY A 128 -12.50 1.47 6.53
N LEU A 129 -11.56 2.06 5.80
CA LEU A 129 -10.85 3.26 6.21
C LEU A 129 -11.26 4.43 5.32
N ALA A 130 -11.78 5.50 5.92
CA ALA A 130 -12.18 6.71 5.21
C ALA A 130 -11.37 7.92 5.70
N LYS A 131 -11.15 8.91 4.82
CA LYS A 131 -10.60 10.19 5.25
C LYS A 131 -11.64 10.99 6.02
N SER A 132 -11.22 11.69 7.07
CA SER A 132 -12.08 12.60 7.83
C SER A 132 -12.57 13.76 6.96
N LYS A 133 -13.83 14.18 7.13
CA LYS A 133 -14.36 15.37 6.46
C LYS A 133 -13.81 16.65 7.10
N PRO A 134 -13.25 17.60 6.31
CA PRO A 134 -12.78 18.88 6.83
C PRO A 134 -13.87 19.64 7.58
N GLY A 135 -13.52 20.21 8.74
CA GLY A 135 -14.42 21.01 9.57
C GLY A 135 -15.45 20.23 10.40
N VAL A 136 -15.43 18.89 10.39
CA VAL A 136 -16.31 18.04 11.22
C VAL A 136 -15.59 17.54 12.47
N PHE A 137 -14.37 17.04 12.31
CA PHE A 137 -13.54 16.52 13.40
C PHE A 137 -12.43 17.50 13.76
N VAL A 138 -11.83 17.31 14.93
CA VAL A 138 -10.57 17.99 15.27
C VAL A 138 -9.48 17.58 14.28
N GLU A 139 -8.59 18.51 13.94
CA GLU A 139 -7.57 18.35 12.89
C GLU A 139 -6.65 17.14 13.11
N ALA A 140 -6.49 16.69 14.36
CA ALA A 140 -5.71 15.51 14.70
C ALA A 140 -6.31 14.19 14.17
N ILE A 141 -7.62 14.14 13.92
CA ILE A 141 -8.30 12.95 13.37
C ILE A 141 -8.26 13.02 11.84
N GLN A 142 -7.37 12.23 11.23
CA GLN A 142 -7.18 12.22 9.78
C GLN A 142 -7.97 11.12 9.07
N TYR A 143 -8.26 10.03 9.79
CA TYR A 143 -8.94 8.85 9.28
C TYR A 143 -10.03 8.40 10.22
N LEU A 144 -11.07 7.81 9.64
CA LEU A 144 -12.19 7.18 10.32
C LEU A 144 -12.17 5.70 9.98
N LEU A 145 -12.30 4.88 11.02
CA LEU A 145 -12.52 3.45 10.86
C LEU A 145 -14.03 3.22 10.82
N VAL A 146 -14.51 2.62 9.75
CA VAL A 146 -15.93 2.33 9.52
C VAL A 146 -16.12 0.84 9.69
N LEU A 147 -17.03 0.45 10.57
CA LEU A 147 -17.48 -0.92 10.76
C LEU A 147 -18.91 -1.02 10.25
N ALA A 148 -19.21 -2.10 9.55
CA ALA A 148 -20.57 -2.44 9.16
C ALA A 148 -20.90 -3.84 9.67
N THR A 149 -22.07 -3.95 10.27
CA THR A 149 -22.73 -5.15 10.76
C THR A 149 -24.03 -5.36 9.96
N PRO A 150 -24.78 -6.45 10.17
CA PRO A 150 -26.07 -6.63 9.51
C PRO A 150 -27.13 -5.58 9.87
N VAL A 151 -26.95 -4.84 10.98
CA VAL A 151 -27.94 -3.86 11.47
C VAL A 151 -27.49 -2.41 11.39
N GLU A 152 -26.19 -2.14 11.46
CA GLU A 152 -25.60 -0.79 11.46
C GLU A 152 -24.27 -0.72 10.73
#